data_AF-A0A4R3RNQ9-F1
#
_entry.id   AF-A0A4R3RNQ9-F1
#
_cell.length_a   1.000
_cell.length_b   1.000
_cell.length_c   1.000
_cell.angle_alpha   90.00
_cell.angle_beta   90.00
_cell.angle_gamma   90.00
#
_symmetry.space_group_name_H-M   'P 1'
#
loop_
_entity.id
_entity.type
_entity.pdbx_description
1 polymer ?
#
loop_
_entity_poly.entity_id
_entity_poly.type
_entity_poly.pdbx_seq_one_letter_code
_entity_poly.pdbx_strand_id
1 'polypeptide(L)'
;MMSVARELFAVADDLRQKSNAGVQYDASQLSDLSDFLGSLARLARNEEEELAVFRLSEAGQLGRAAVNELATEAMGNLMLDHGKVVRPDFGRKS
;
A
#
# COMPACT_ATOMS: atom_id res chain seq x y z
N MET A 1 16.05 11.56 2.68
CA MET A 1 15.13 10.69 3.42
C MET A 1 15.98 9.80 4.32
N MET A 2 15.84 9.91 5.65
CA MET A 2 16.52 9.01 6.58
C MET A 2 15.84 7.64 6.49
N SER A 3 16.62 6.56 6.56
CA SER A 3 16.10 5.19 6.56
C SER A 3 16.08 4.67 7.98
N VAL A 4 14.94 4.17 8.46
CA VAL A 4 14.83 3.59 9.80
C VAL A 4 15.82 2.45 10.01
N ALA A 5 16.02 1.61 8.98
CA ALA A 5 17.00 0.53 9.02
C ALA A 5 18.43 1.06 9.25
N ARG A 6 18.83 2.13 8.56
CA ARG A 6 20.14 2.74 8.73
C ARG A 6 20.35 3.24 10.17
N GLU A 7 19.35 3.91 10.73
CA GLU A 7 19.42 4.43 12.10
C GLU A 7 19.46 3.30 13.13
N LEU A 8 18.68 2.23 12.94
CA LEU A 8 18.75 1.05 13.80
C LEU A 8 20.15 0.39 13.79
N PHE A 9 20.76 0.25 12.61
CA PHE A 9 22.13 -0.27 12.52
C PHE A 9 23.15 0.66 13.20
N ALA A 10 23.01 1.97 13.01
CA ALA A 10 23.88 2.95 13.67
C ALA A 10 23.79 2.88 15.20
N VAL A 11 22.58 2.75 15.75
CA VAL A 11 22.37 2.56 17.20
C VAL A 11 22.96 1.23 17.67
N ALA A 12 22.74 0.15 16.93
CA ALA A 12 23.27 -1.16 17.29
C ALA A 12 24.81 -1.16 17.34
N ASP A 13 25.45 -0.52 16.36
CA ASP A 13 26.91 -0.38 16.31
C ASP A 13 27.44 0.50 17.45
N ASP A 14 26.78 1.63 17.75
CA ASP A 14 27.14 2.50 18.89
C ASP A 14 27.02 1.77 20.23
N LEU A 15 25.91 1.06 20.46
CA LEU A 15 25.71 0.24 21.67
C LEU A 15 26.79 -0.83 21.80
N ARG A 16 27.14 -1.50 20.69
CA ARG A 16 28.18 -2.52 20.67
C ARG A 16 29.55 -1.95 20.99
N GLN A 17 29.89 -0.79 20.42
CA GLN A 17 31.16 -0.11 20.68
C GLN A 17 31.27 0.31 22.15
N LYS A 18 30.22 0.91 22.70
CA LYS A 18 30.17 1.35 24.10
C LYS A 18 30.22 0.17 25.07
N SER A 19 29.52 -0.92 24.77
CA SER A 19 29.61 -2.17 25.54
C SER A 19 31.03 -2.74 25.53
N ASN A 20 31.70 -2.78 24.38
CA ASN A 20 33.08 -3.27 24.28
C ASN A 20 34.08 -2.38 25.03
N ALA A 21 33.81 -1.09 25.11
CA ALA A 21 34.59 -0.13 25.89
C ALA A 21 34.28 -0.18 27.41
N GLY A 22 33.34 -1.02 27.85
CA GLY A 22 32.94 -1.14 29.25
C GLY A 22 32.15 0.06 29.78
N VAL A 23 31.57 0.87 28.89
CA VAL A 23 30.75 2.03 29.27
C VAL A 23 29.46 1.51 29.92
N GLN A 24 29.16 2.02 31.12
CA GLN A 24 27.88 1.78 31.78
C GLN A 24 26.93 2.93 31.52
N TYR A 25 25.66 2.61 31.32
CA TYR A 25 24.60 3.59 31.19
C TYR A 25 23.94 3.85 32.53
N ASP A 26 23.71 5.12 32.84
CA ASP A 26 22.82 5.52 33.93
C ASP A 26 21.34 5.42 33.53
N ALA A 27 20.45 5.64 34.51
CA ALA A 27 19.01 5.55 34.29
C ALA A 27 18.47 6.59 33.30
N SER A 28 19.03 7.80 33.27
CA SER A 28 18.64 8.83 32.31
C SER A 28 19.02 8.46 30.89
N GLN A 29 20.24 7.96 30.68
CA GLN A 29 20.72 7.54 29.37
C GLN A 29 19.92 6.35 28.82
N LEU A 30 19.53 5.41 29.69
CA LEU A 30 18.63 4.32 29.30
C LEU A 30 17.23 4.82 28.93
N SER A 31 16.72 5.83 29.64
CA SER A 31 15.45 6.48 29.29
C SER A 31 15.53 7.15 27.92
N ASP A 32 16.58 7.93 27.67
CA ASP A 32 16.78 8.63 26.40
C ASP A 32 16.91 7.64 25.23
N LEU A 33 17.66 6.55 25.42
CA LEU A 33 17.78 5.48 24.43
C LEU A 33 16.42 4.80 24.17
N SER A 34 15.65 4.54 25.22
CA SER A 34 14.31 3.96 25.11
C SER A 34 13.37 4.87 24.32
N ASP A 35 13.38 6.18 24.58
CA ASP A 35 12.57 7.17 23.86
C ASP A 35 12.98 7.27 22.39
N PHE A 36 14.28 7.21 22.11
CA PHE A 36 14.81 7.21 20.75
C PHE A 36 14.38 5.96 19.98
N LEU A 37 14.56 4.76 20.56
CA LEU A 37 14.13 3.50 19.96
C LEU A 37 12.61 3.46 19.76
N GLY A 38 11.84 3.99 20.72
CA GLY A 38 10.40 4.13 20.61
C GLY A 38 9.98 5.03 19.45
N SER A 39 10.74 6.10 19.19
CA SER A 39 10.52 6.99 18.05
C SER A 39 10.82 6.31 16.71
N LEU A 40 11.92 5.54 16.62
CA LEU A 40 12.24 4.74 15.44
C LEU A 40 11.17 3.68 15.16
N ALA A 41 10.65 3.02 16.20
CA ALA A 41 9.58 2.03 16.05
C ALA A 41 8.28 2.65 15.52
N ARG A 42 7.92 3.85 15.99
CA ARG A 42 6.78 4.61 15.46
C ARG A 42 6.99 5.00 14.01
N LEU A 43 8.21 5.42 13.65
CA LEU A 43 8.53 5.78 12.27
C LEU A 43 8.44 4.56 11.33
N ALA A 44 9.01 3.42 11.72
CA ALA A 44 8.88 2.17 10.96
C ALA A 44 7.42 1.79 10.72
N ARG A 45 6.60 1.86 11.77
CA ARG A 45 5.17 1.58 11.68
C ARG A 45 4.46 2.52 10.69
N ASN A 46 4.77 3.81 10.73
CA ASN A 46 4.18 4.78 9.81
C ASN A 46 4.57 4.47 8.35
N GLU A 47 5.84 4.10 8.10
CA GLU A 47 6.29 3.70 6.76
C GLU A 47 5.58 2.42 6.27
N GLU A 48 5.36 1.44 7.15
CA GLU A 48 4.60 0.22 6.84
C GLU A 48 3.13 0.53 6.52
N GLU A 49 2.49 1.39 7.31
CA GLU A 49 1.09 1.81 7.10
C GLU A 49 0.95 2.60 5.79
N GLU A 50 1.87 3.51 5.48
CA GLU A 50 1.88 4.26 4.22
C GLU A 50 2.03 3.32 3.01
N LEU A 51 2.96 2.36 3.08
CA LEU A 51 3.16 1.37 2.03
C LEU A 51 1.91 0.50 1.83
N ALA A 52 1.22 0.11 2.92
CA ALA A 52 0.00 -0.66 2.86
C ALA A 52 -1.13 0.12 2.17
N VAL A 53 -1.32 1.40 2.52
CA VAL A 53 -2.29 2.30 1.87
C VAL A 53 -1.95 2.48 0.39
N PHE A 54 -0.68 2.67 0.05
CA PHE A 54 -0.24 2.82 -1.33
C PHE A 54 -0.58 1.58 -2.17
N ARG A 55 -0.25 0.38 -1.67
CA ARG A 55 -0.56 -0.89 -2.34
C ARG A 55 -2.07 -1.11 -2.52
N LEU A 56 -2.87 -0.73 -1.51
CA LEU A 56 -4.33 -0.82 -1.61
C LEU A 56 -4.88 0.13 -2.69
N SER A 57 -4.34 1.35 -2.76
CA SER A 57 -4.72 2.33 -3.78
C SER A 57 -4.38 1.84 -5.20
N GLU A 58 -3.18 1.28 -5.39
CA GLU A 58 -2.73 0.71 -6.65
C GLU A 58 -3.62 -0.47 -7.08
N ALA A 59 -3.92 -1.39 -6.18
CA ALA A 59 -4.84 -2.50 -6.44
C ALA A 59 -6.24 -1.99 -6.84
N GLY A 60 -6.74 -0.94 -6.17
CA GLY A 60 -8.01 -0.31 -6.51
C GLY A 60 -8.01 0.36 -7.90
N GLN A 61 -6.89 0.97 -8.31
CA GLN A 61 -6.75 1.52 -9.66
C GLN A 61 -6.75 0.43 -10.73
N LEU A 62 -5.99 -0.65 -10.51
CA LEU A 62 -5.96 -1.81 -11.40
C LEU A 62 -7.35 -2.46 -11.53
N GLY A 63 -8.05 -2.64 -10.41
CA GLY A 63 -9.42 -3.18 -10.40
C GLY A 63 -10.40 -2.32 -11.18
N ARG A 64 -10.37 -0.99 -11.02
CA ARG A 64 -11.23 -0.08 -11.79
C ARG A 64 -10.92 -0.11 -13.29
N ALA A 65 -9.64 -0.18 -13.66
CA ALA A 65 -9.23 -0.29 -15.06
C ALA A 65 -9.80 -1.57 -15.69
N ALA A 66 -9.67 -2.72 -15.02
CA ALA A 66 -10.20 -4.00 -15.49
C ALA A 66 -11.74 -4.00 -15.61
N VAL A 67 -12.46 -3.42 -14.62
CA VAL A 67 -13.92 -3.29 -14.69
C VAL A 67 -14.35 -2.41 -15.86
N ASN A 68 -13.66 -1.29 -16.09
CA ASN A 68 -13.96 -0.39 -17.21
C ASN A 68 -13.71 -1.07 -18.56
N GLU A 69 -12.65 -1.85 -18.69
CA GLU A 69 -12.36 -2.63 -19.90
C GLU A 69 -13.47 -3.66 -20.16
N LEU A 70 -13.84 -4.45 -19.15
CA LEU A 70 -14.91 -5.44 -19.27
C LEU A 70 -16.27 -4.80 -19.60
N ALA A 71 -16.59 -3.67 -18.96
CA ALA A 71 -17.81 -2.93 -19.25
C ALA A 71 -17.82 -2.39 -20.69
N THR A 72 -16.67 -1.92 -21.18
CA THR A 72 -16.51 -1.44 -22.55
C THR A 72 -16.67 -2.60 -23.55
N GLU A 73 -16.09 -3.76 -23.27
CA GLU A 73 -16.24 -4.95 -24.10
C GLU A 73 -17.69 -5.44 -24.14
N ALA A 74 -18.36 -5.52 -22.97
CA ALA A 74 -19.76 -5.89 -22.89
C ALA A 74 -20.67 -4.91 -23.66
N MET A 75 -20.41 -3.60 -23.54
CA MET A 75 -21.13 -2.57 -24.30
C MET A 75 -20.88 -2.72 -25.81
N GLY A 76 -19.63 -2.98 -26.22
CA GLY A 76 -19.27 -3.23 -27.61
C GLY A 76 -19.98 -4.46 -28.19
N ASN A 77 -20.03 -5.56 -27.43
CA ASN A 77 -20.74 -6.78 -27.81
C ASN A 77 -22.26 -6.54 -27.93
N LEU A 78 -22.87 -5.76 -27.03
CA LEU A 78 -24.27 -5.36 -27.14
C LEU A 78 -24.53 -4.47 -28.38
N MET A 79 -23.63 -3.53 -28.69
CA MET A 79 -23.73 -2.70 -29.89
C MET A 79 -23.60 -3.52 -31.18
N LEU A 80 -22.79 -4.56 -31.19
CA LEU A 80 -22.67 -5.49 -32.32
C LEU A 80 -23.89 -6.40 -32.48
N ASP A 81 -24.55 -6.80 -31.38
CA ASP A 81 -25.77 -7.65 -31.42
C ASP A 81 -27.05 -6.85 -31.75
N HIS A 82 -26.99 -5.52 -31.83
CA HIS A 82 -28.10 -4.66 -32.31
C HIS A 82 -28.44 -4.82 -33.81
N GLY A 83 -27.79 -5.73 -34.53
CA GLY A 83 -28.29 -6.24 -35.82
C GLY A 83 -29.61 -7.03 -35.72
N LYS A 84 -30.02 -7.44 -34.50
CA LYS A 84 -31.30 -8.12 -34.26
C LYS A 84 -32.36 -7.15 -33.75
N VAL A 85 -32.74 -6.18 -34.58
CA VAL A 85 -34.04 -5.50 -34.40
C VAL A 85 -35.12 -6.56 -34.68
N VAL A 86 -35.62 -7.20 -33.62
CA VAL A 86 -36.86 -7.98 -33.71
C VAL A 86 -37.97 -6.97 -34.00
N ARG A 87 -38.33 -6.82 -35.28
CA ARG A 87 -39.59 -6.16 -35.64
C ARG A 87 -40.71 -7.11 -35.25
N PRO A 88 -41.57 -6.78 -34.28
CA PRO A 88 -42.77 -7.56 -34.07
C PRO A 88 -43.63 -7.42 -35.32
N ASP A 89 -43.73 -8.49 -36.12
CA ASP A 89 -44.72 -8.61 -37.18
C ASP A 89 -46.10 -8.70 -36.52
N PHE A 90 -46.72 -7.55 -36.29
CA PHE A 90 -48.16 -7.48 -36.04
C PHE A 90 -48.85 -7.85 -37.35
N GLY A 91 -49.03 -9.15 -37.56
CA GLY A 91 -49.68 -9.71 -38.73
C GLY A 91 -51.01 -9.00 -38.98
N ARG A 92 -51.08 -8.22 -40.06
CA ARG A 92 -52.34 -7.77 -40.62
C ARG A 92 -53.03 -9.00 -41.20
N LYS A 93 -54.06 -9.49 -40.51
CA LYS A 93 -55.07 -10.34 -41.13
C LYS A 93 -55.81 -9.48 -42.17
N SER A 94 -55.67 -9.82 -43.45
CA SER A 94 -56.71 -9.66 -44.46
C SER A 94 -56.58 -10.76 -45.50
#